data_AF-A0A511DRV2-F1
#
_entry.id   AF-A0A511DRV2-F1
#
_cell.length_a   1.000
_cell.length_b   1.000
_cell.length_c   1.000
_cell.angle_alpha   90.00
_cell.angle_beta   90.00
_cell.angle_gamma   90.00
#
_symmetry.space_group_name_H-M   'P 1'
#
loop_
_entity.id
_entity.type
_entity.pdbx_description
1 polymer ?
#
loop_
_entity_poly.entity_id
_entity_poly.type
_entity_poly.pdbx_seq_one_letter_code
_entity_poly.pdbx_strand_id
1 'polypeptide(L)'
;MTMKKFATIISVASLALPLAFAAPLAVSAVTAPTAVAAKTKGTTYTVAKNGVKNFKARSYHIKKNIALYKGTLSKNHSKITFTRKGKLTKPVTYKVTRSVKVSATKNSKAKTFLYVKGYGYVFASQIAKGKYLPAD
;
A
#
# COMPACT_ATOMS: atom_id res chain seq x y z
N MET A 1 9.65 -11.84 40.16
CA MET A 1 9.59 -12.92 39.14
C MET A 1 8.16 -13.41 39.11
N THR A 2 7.37 -13.01 38.11
CA THR A 2 5.93 -13.30 38.11
C THR A 2 5.53 -13.89 36.77
N MET A 3 5.23 -15.18 36.79
CA MET A 3 4.35 -15.83 35.83
C MET A 3 3.70 -17.02 36.52
N LYS A 4 2.36 -17.08 36.52
CA LYS A 4 1.56 -18.19 35.93
C LYS A 4 0.08 -18.17 36.36
N LYS A 5 -0.78 -18.17 35.33
CA LYS A 5 -2.01 -18.99 35.14
C LYS A 5 -3.33 -18.50 35.78
N PHE A 6 -4.41 -19.13 35.31
CA PHE A 6 -5.86 -18.97 35.57
C PHE A 6 -6.54 -17.99 34.59
N ALA A 7 -7.56 -18.32 33.80
CA ALA A 7 -8.37 -19.54 33.67
C ALA A 7 -9.13 -19.52 32.33
N THR A 8 -9.26 -20.70 31.72
CA THR A 8 -10.30 -21.11 30.76
C THR A 8 -11.67 -21.03 31.47
N ILE A 9 -12.81 -20.66 30.87
CA ILE A 9 -13.85 -21.45 30.16
C ILE A 9 -15.09 -20.51 30.03
N ILE A 10 -16.09 -20.90 29.22
CA ILE A 10 -17.53 -20.50 29.19
C ILE A 10 -17.84 -19.58 27.98
N SER A 11 -18.77 -19.86 27.06
CA SER A 11 -19.77 -20.91 26.91
C SER A 11 -20.38 -20.82 25.49
N VAL A 12 -20.94 -21.96 25.10
CA VAL A 12 -21.77 -22.42 23.97
C VAL A 12 -22.42 -21.46 22.95
N ALA A 13 -22.60 -22.07 21.79
CA ALA A 13 -23.31 -21.64 20.59
C ALA A 13 -24.76 -21.16 20.81
N SER A 14 -25.15 -20.18 19.99
CA SER A 14 -26.53 -20.00 19.56
C SER A 14 -26.53 -19.66 18.07
N LEU A 15 -26.79 -20.69 17.27
CA LEU A 15 -27.09 -20.60 15.85
C LEU A 15 -28.53 -20.06 15.74
N ALA A 16 -28.70 -18.78 15.44
CA ALA A 16 -30.01 -18.22 15.07
C ALA A 16 -29.79 -17.12 14.04
N LEU A 17 -30.19 -17.42 12.80
CA LEU A 17 -30.27 -16.48 11.70
C LEU A 17 -31.70 -15.94 11.64
N PRO A 18 -31.93 -14.62 11.80
CA PRO A 18 -33.11 -13.98 11.24
C PRO A 18 -32.69 -13.17 10.01
N LEU A 19 -33.08 -13.66 8.84
CA LEU A 19 -33.30 -12.84 7.66
C LEU A 19 -34.43 -11.86 7.97
N ALA A 20 -34.12 -10.59 8.19
CA ALA A 20 -35.13 -9.55 8.28
C ALA A 20 -34.68 -8.31 7.49
N PHE A 21 -35.33 -8.14 6.35
CA PHE A 21 -35.33 -6.96 5.50
C PHE A 21 -36.12 -5.85 6.22
N ALA A 22 -35.46 -4.76 6.63
CA ALA A 22 -36.13 -3.48 6.93
C ALA A 22 -35.12 -2.34 6.92
N ALA A 23 -35.34 -1.37 6.03
CA ALA A 23 -34.68 -0.05 6.03
C ALA A 23 -35.45 0.92 6.96
N PRO A 24 -34.99 2.17 7.20
CA PRO A 24 -34.32 2.58 8.42
C PRO A 24 -35.14 3.55 9.30
N LEU A 25 -34.98 3.47 10.62
CA LEU A 25 -35.30 4.56 11.55
C LEU A 25 -34.09 4.75 12.48
N ALA A 26 -33.14 5.59 12.06
CA ALA A 26 -31.94 5.86 12.84
C ALA A 26 -32.22 6.97 13.87
N VAL A 27 -32.54 6.54 15.09
CA VAL A 27 -32.43 7.31 16.33
C VAL A 27 -30.95 7.53 16.67
N SER A 28 -30.62 8.74 17.12
CA SER A 28 -29.27 9.15 17.54
C SER A 28 -28.73 8.29 18.69
N ALA A 29 -27.78 7.39 18.39
CA ALA A 29 -26.87 6.81 19.35
C ALA A 29 -25.45 6.98 18.81
N VAL A 30 -24.65 7.79 19.51
CA VAL A 30 -23.25 8.07 19.19
C VAL A 30 -22.40 6.83 19.45
N THR A 31 -22.40 5.92 18.48
CA THR A 31 -21.37 4.88 18.35
C THR A 31 -20.65 5.22 17.07
N ALA A 32 -19.43 5.75 17.20
CA ALA A 32 -18.62 6.12 16.05
C ALA A 32 -18.53 4.91 15.10
N PRO A 33 -19.06 5.00 13.87
CA PRO A 33 -18.91 3.92 12.91
C PRO A 33 -17.41 3.81 12.65
N THR A 34 -16.82 2.68 13.05
CA THR A 34 -15.50 2.31 12.58
C THR A 34 -15.66 2.10 11.08
N ALA A 35 -15.43 3.15 10.31
CA ALA A 35 -15.50 3.12 8.87
C ALA A 35 -14.50 2.06 8.40
N VAL A 36 -15.00 0.90 7.99
CA VAL A 36 -14.21 -0.08 7.26
C VAL A 36 -13.84 0.60 5.96
N ALA A 37 -12.66 1.25 5.95
CA ALA A 37 -12.14 1.95 4.80
C ALA A 37 -12.24 1.01 3.60
N ALA A 38 -12.99 1.43 2.57
CA ALA A 38 -13.15 0.66 1.36
C ALA A 38 -11.76 0.20 0.88
N LYS A 39 -11.54 -1.11 0.85
CA LYS A 39 -10.26 -1.68 0.42
C LYS A 39 -10.02 -1.24 -1.01
N THR A 40 -9.15 -0.24 -1.18
CA THR A 40 -8.73 0.20 -2.51
C THR A 40 -8.15 -1.01 -3.23
N LYS A 41 -8.80 -1.44 -4.32
CA LYS A 41 -8.37 -2.60 -5.09
C LYS A 41 -6.94 -2.34 -5.58
N GLY A 42 -6.00 -3.16 -5.12
CA GLY A 42 -4.61 -3.10 -5.54
C GLY A 42 -4.45 -3.68 -6.94
N THR A 43 -3.57 -3.09 -7.75
CA THR A 43 -3.25 -3.63 -9.07
C THR A 43 -2.08 -4.62 -8.94
N THR A 44 -2.31 -5.86 -9.35
CA THR A 44 -1.30 -6.91 -9.32
C THR A 44 -0.57 -6.99 -10.65
N TYR A 45 0.76 -6.99 -10.58
CA TYR A 45 1.63 -7.14 -11.74
C TYR A 45 2.57 -8.32 -11.53
N THR A 46 2.94 -8.96 -12.64
CA THR A 46 4.04 -9.92 -12.66
C THR A 46 5.37 -9.17 -12.61
N VAL A 47 6.27 -9.59 -11.74
CA VAL A 47 7.62 -9.02 -11.64
C VAL A 47 8.47 -9.57 -12.78
N ALA A 48 9.23 -8.71 -13.46
CA ALA A 48 10.14 -9.16 -14.52
C ALA A 48 11.25 -10.04 -13.94
N LYS A 49 11.85 -10.92 -14.76
CA LYS A 49 13.03 -11.69 -14.36
C LYS A 49 14.12 -10.73 -13.87
N ASN A 50 14.62 -10.93 -12.65
CA ASN A 50 15.55 -10.03 -11.95
C ASN A 50 15.08 -8.56 -11.89
N GLY A 51 13.76 -8.34 -11.88
CA GLY A 51 13.14 -7.02 -11.93
C GLY A 51 13.26 -6.25 -10.63
N VAL A 52 13.50 -6.92 -9.50
CA VAL A 52 13.73 -6.27 -8.20
C VAL A 52 15.21 -6.03 -8.01
N LYS A 53 15.62 -4.76 -7.89
CA LYS A 53 17.01 -4.37 -7.60
C LYS A 53 17.05 -3.51 -6.35
N ASN A 54 17.80 -3.94 -5.35
CA ASN A 54 18.12 -3.13 -4.18
C ASN A 54 19.47 -2.43 -4.42
N PHE A 55 19.58 -1.17 -4.04
CA PHE A 55 20.79 -0.37 -4.22
C PHE A 55 20.96 0.62 -3.06
N LYS A 56 22.19 1.13 -2.88
CA LYS A 56 22.48 2.19 -1.90
C LYS A 56 21.55 3.39 -2.11
N ALA A 57 21.10 4.03 -1.04
CA ALA A 57 20.13 5.11 -1.10
C ALA A 57 20.57 6.22 -2.08
N ARG A 58 19.78 6.43 -3.14
CA ARG A 58 19.98 7.48 -4.15
C ARG A 58 19.00 8.61 -3.93
N SER A 59 19.45 9.85 -4.18
CA SER A 59 18.58 11.03 -4.13
C SER A 59 17.71 11.12 -5.38
N TYR A 60 16.43 11.37 -5.18
CA TYR A 60 15.44 11.62 -6.20
C TYR A 60 14.56 12.78 -5.76
N HIS A 61 14.00 13.54 -6.69
CA HIS A 61 13.08 14.62 -6.36
C HIS A 61 11.79 14.54 -7.18
N ILE A 62 10.72 15.08 -6.60
CA ILE A 62 9.45 15.27 -7.28
C ILE A 62 9.27 16.76 -7.56
N LYS A 63 8.77 17.12 -8.75
CA LYS A 63 8.39 18.51 -9.07
C LYS A 63 6.91 18.79 -8.82
N LYS A 64 6.09 17.73 -8.85
CA LYS A 64 4.64 17.77 -8.66
C LYS A 64 4.20 16.68 -7.70
N ASN A 65 2.96 16.76 -7.25
CA ASN A 65 2.37 15.72 -6.42
C ASN A 65 2.24 14.42 -7.23
N ILE A 66 2.75 13.32 -6.68
CA ILE A 66 2.72 12.00 -7.35
C ILE A 66 2.01 10.96 -6.50
N ALA A 67 1.44 9.95 -7.14
CA ALA A 67 0.74 8.90 -6.42
C ALA A 67 1.72 8.00 -5.66
N LEU A 68 1.37 7.69 -4.40
CA LEU A 68 2.13 6.79 -3.54
C LEU A 68 1.40 5.46 -3.41
N TYR A 69 2.14 4.38 -3.59
CA TYR A 69 1.62 3.01 -3.57
C TYR A 69 2.29 2.17 -2.48
N LYS A 70 1.52 1.31 -1.82
CA LYS A 70 2.04 0.22 -0.99
C LYS A 70 2.21 -0.99 -1.90
N GLY A 71 3.41 -1.58 -1.92
CA GLY A 71 3.68 -2.80 -2.67
C GLY A 71 3.70 -4.00 -1.74
N THR A 72 2.91 -5.03 -2.03
CA THR A 72 2.91 -6.33 -1.36
C THR A 72 3.36 -7.40 -2.33
N LEU A 73 4.45 -8.10 -2.02
CA LEU A 73 4.94 -9.21 -2.83
C LEU A 73 4.17 -10.48 -2.48
N SER A 74 3.93 -11.33 -3.48
CA SER A 74 3.43 -12.68 -3.25
C SER A 74 4.49 -13.55 -2.59
N LYS A 75 4.08 -14.65 -1.96
CA LYS A 75 4.97 -15.61 -1.27
C LYS A 75 6.14 -16.10 -2.16
N ASN A 76 5.91 -16.22 -3.47
CA ASN A 76 6.89 -16.70 -4.44
C ASN A 76 7.62 -15.56 -5.17
N HIS A 77 7.43 -14.30 -4.76
CA HIS A 77 8.03 -13.10 -5.35
C HIS A 77 7.79 -12.88 -6.84
N SER A 78 6.94 -13.70 -7.49
CA SER A 78 6.63 -13.62 -8.92
C SER A 78 5.64 -12.49 -9.23
N LYS A 79 4.86 -12.07 -8.24
CA LYS A 79 3.83 -11.03 -8.38
C LYS A 79 3.99 -9.98 -7.30
N ILE A 80 3.69 -8.73 -7.65
CA ILE A 80 3.61 -7.60 -6.73
C ILE A 80 2.27 -6.90 -6.90
N THR A 81 1.58 -6.65 -5.80
CA THR A 81 0.34 -5.89 -5.79
C THR A 81 0.62 -4.50 -5.28
N PHE A 82 0.30 -3.48 -6.09
CA PHE A 82 0.39 -2.08 -5.70
C PHE A 82 -0.98 -1.54 -5.35
N THR A 83 -1.17 -1.20 -4.08
CA THR A 83 -2.38 -0.53 -3.59
C THR A 83 -2.08 0.94 -3.39
N ARG A 84 -2.93 1.83 -3.93
CA ARG A 84 -2.75 3.27 -3.73
C ARG A 84 -2.91 3.59 -2.23
N LYS A 85 -1.89 4.20 -1.64
CA LYS A 85 -1.87 4.62 -0.23
C LYS A 85 -2.18 6.11 -0.10
N GLY A 86 -1.81 6.92 -1.09
CA GLY A 86 -2.01 8.37 -1.04
C GLY A 86 -1.22 9.09 -2.12
N LYS A 87 -0.65 10.24 -1.76
CA LYS A 87 0.21 11.05 -2.63
C LYS A 87 1.46 11.51 -1.87
N LEU A 88 2.58 11.58 -2.59
CA LEU A 88 3.78 12.25 -2.13
C LEU A 88 3.64 13.72 -2.53
N THR A 89 3.59 14.60 -1.55
CA THR A 89 3.42 16.04 -1.76
C THR A 89 4.72 16.78 -1.51
N LYS A 90 4.82 17.98 -2.10
CA LYS A 90 5.93 18.94 -2.00
C LYS A 90 7.13 18.64 -2.91
N PRO A 91 7.78 19.67 -3.48
CA PRO A 91 9.06 19.50 -4.14
C PRO A 91 10.15 19.25 -3.10
N VAL A 92 10.40 17.97 -2.81
CA VAL A 92 11.41 17.55 -1.84
C VAL A 92 12.31 16.49 -2.46
N THR A 93 13.54 16.44 -1.96
CA THR A 93 14.46 15.34 -2.26
C THR A 93 14.17 14.18 -1.33
N TYR A 94 13.84 13.04 -1.93
CA TYR A 94 13.60 11.76 -1.28
C TYR A 94 14.76 10.79 -1.53
N LYS A 95 14.88 9.79 -0.65
CA LYS A 95 15.85 8.69 -0.79
C LYS A 95 15.16 7.44 -1.32
N VAL A 96 15.66 6.92 -2.43
CA VAL A 96 15.19 5.69 -3.05
C VAL A 96 16.23 4.58 -2.86
N THR A 97 15.79 3.40 -2.45
CA THR A 97 16.68 2.27 -2.15
C THR A 97 16.41 1.02 -2.98
N ARG A 98 15.25 0.96 -3.65
CA ARG A 98 14.87 -0.23 -4.44
C ARG A 98 14.13 0.18 -5.71
N SER A 99 14.38 -0.54 -6.79
CA SER A 99 13.58 -0.48 -8.02
C SER A 99 12.93 -1.83 -8.28
N VAL A 100 11.71 -1.79 -8.80
CA VAL A 100 10.93 -2.96 -9.19
C VAL A 100 10.44 -2.74 -10.60
N LYS A 101 10.99 -3.50 -11.54
CA LYS A 101 10.49 -3.58 -12.92
C LYS A 101 9.42 -4.66 -12.98
N VAL A 102 8.22 -4.27 -13.41
CA VAL A 102 7.14 -5.20 -13.71
C VAL A 102 7.14 -5.55 -15.19
N SER A 103 6.81 -6.79 -15.50
CA SER A 103 6.72 -7.29 -16.87
C SER A 103 5.63 -6.55 -17.64
N ALA A 104 5.84 -6.40 -18.94
CA ALA A 104 4.75 -6.08 -19.83
C ALA A 104 3.74 -7.24 -19.83
N THR A 105 2.45 -6.91 -19.83
CA THR A 105 1.38 -7.88 -20.15
C THR A 105 0.90 -7.60 -21.57
N LYS A 106 0.10 -8.50 -22.16
CA LYS A 106 -0.46 -8.30 -23.51
C LYS A 106 -1.10 -6.91 -23.70
N ASN A 107 -1.72 -6.37 -22.64
CA ASN A 107 -2.45 -5.10 -22.68
C ASN A 107 -1.74 -3.94 -21.96
N SER A 108 -0.49 -4.11 -21.49
CA SER A 108 0.20 -3.05 -20.75
C SER A 108 1.71 -3.12 -20.89
N LYS A 109 2.33 -1.97 -21.19
CA LYS A 109 3.79 -1.82 -21.24
C LYS A 109 4.42 -2.10 -19.87
N ALA A 110 5.67 -2.57 -19.89
CA ALA A 110 6.47 -2.74 -18.68
C ALA A 110 6.59 -1.42 -17.93
N LYS A 111 6.43 -1.46 -16.61
CA LYS A 111 6.52 -0.27 -15.74
C LYS A 111 7.63 -0.47 -14.73
N THR A 112 8.23 0.64 -14.30
CA THR A 112 9.22 0.61 -13.22
C THR A 112 8.69 1.41 -12.05
N PHE A 113 8.73 0.78 -10.87
CA PHE A 113 8.37 1.39 -9.60
C PHE A 113 9.63 1.58 -8.77
N LEU A 114 9.74 2.73 -8.11
CA LEU A 114 10.84 3.07 -7.22
C LEU A 114 10.34 3.12 -5.78
N TYR A 115 11.03 2.46 -4.88
CA TYR A 115 10.71 2.48 -3.45
C TYR A 115 11.42 3.64 -2.77
N VAL A 116 10.63 4.60 -2.31
CA VAL A 116 11.03 5.70 -1.46
C VAL A 116 11.07 5.23 -0.01
N LYS A 117 12.24 5.34 0.62
CA LYS A 117 12.50 4.88 1.99
C LYS A 117 11.54 5.56 2.97
N GLY A 118 10.78 4.77 3.73
CA GLY A 118 9.82 5.26 4.72
C GLY A 118 8.42 5.62 4.17
N TYR A 119 8.24 5.70 2.85
CA TYR A 119 6.97 6.13 2.26
C TYR A 119 6.26 4.99 1.51
N GLY A 120 6.94 4.38 0.52
CA GLY A 120 6.33 3.41 -0.38
C GLY A 120 6.89 3.47 -1.80
N TYR A 121 6.11 2.96 -2.75
CA TYR A 121 6.47 2.90 -4.16
C TYR A 121 5.85 4.04 -4.96
N VAL A 122 6.59 4.53 -5.95
CA VAL A 122 6.14 5.54 -6.92
C VAL A 122 6.55 5.13 -8.33
N PHE A 123 5.88 5.66 -9.35
CA PHE A 123 6.30 5.43 -10.73
C PHE A 123 7.63 6.13 -11.03
N ALA A 124 8.57 5.40 -11.64
CA ALA A 124 9.87 5.95 -12.03
C ALA A 124 9.73 7.13 -13.00
N SER A 125 8.70 7.15 -13.85
CA SER A 125 8.43 8.23 -14.80
C SER A 125 7.95 9.52 -14.14
N GLN A 126 7.52 9.48 -12.87
CA GLN A 126 6.97 10.64 -12.16
C GLN A 126 7.99 11.29 -11.21
N ILE A 127 9.19 10.72 -11.09
CA ILE A 127 10.22 11.18 -10.17
C ILE A 127 11.57 11.27 -10.89
N ALA A 128 12.32 12.35 -10.65
CA ALA A 128 13.59 12.59 -11.32
C ALA A 128 14.76 12.23 -10.41
N LYS A 129 15.84 11.67 -10.98
CA LYS A 129 17.06 11.36 -10.24
C LYS A 129 17.83 12.65 -9.97
N GLY A 130 18.40 12.78 -8.77
CA GLY A 130 19.15 13.97 -8.34
C GLY A 130 18.51 14.68 -7.16
N LYS A 131 19.19 15.71 -6.65
CA LYS A 131 18.63 16.62 -5.65
C LYS A 131 17.69 17.61 -6.34
N TYR A 132 16.65 18.04 -5.65
CA TYR A 132 15.88 19.20 -6.08
C TYR A 132 16.75 20.45 -5.91
N LEU A 133 16.90 21.23 -6.96
CA LEU A 133 17.41 22.59 -6.90
C LEU A 133 16.27 23.50 -7.34
N PRO A 134 15.82 24.47 -6.51
CA PRO A 134 14.99 25.53 -7.02
C PRO A 134 15.80 26.28 -8.10
N ALA A 135 15.17 26.57 -9.23
CA ALA A 135 15.75 27.53 -10.16
C ALA A 135 15.57 28.91 -9.50
N ASP A 136 16.70 29.57 -9.25
CA ASP A 136 16.75 30.98 -8.85
C ASP A 136 16.33 31.86 -10.03
#